data_AF-A0A8T1IQH9-F1
#
_entry.id   AF-A0A8T1IQH9-F1
#
_cell.length_a   1.000
_cell.length_b   1.000
_cell.length_c   1.000
_cell.angle_alpha   90.00
_cell.angle_beta   90.00
_cell.angle_gamma   90.00
#
_symmetry.space_group_name_H-M   'P 1'
#
loop_
_entity.id
_entity.type
_entity.pdbx_description
1 polymer ?
#
loop_
_entity_poly.entity_id
_entity_poly.type
_entity_poly.pdbx_seq_one_letter_code
_entity_poly.pdbx_strand_id
1 'polypeptide(L)'
;MPKSGISIRSLAAVASACTPARSHQDDSAIQMQMEESERATLQSTLNARPINTKRKYEGYQKEFVEWCNEKVFLDGATVTKSKLHLFLTERVVVRVSNAEQDYWGIYRVWLR
;
A
#
# COMPACT_ATOMS: atom_id res chain seq x y z
N MET A 1 -58.67 2.49 38.35
CA MET A 1 -58.07 1.21 38.75
C MET A 1 -56.57 1.29 38.50
N PRO A 2 -55.72 1.11 39.54
CA PRO A 2 -54.32 1.54 39.56
C PRO A 2 -53.38 0.44 39.07
N LYS A 3 -52.17 0.79 38.59
CA LYS A 3 -50.87 0.13 38.87
C LYS A 3 -49.75 1.15 38.56
N SER A 4 -49.24 1.84 39.57
CA SER A 4 -48.06 1.46 40.36
C SER A 4 -46.77 1.59 39.55
N GLY A 5 -45.99 2.62 39.87
CA GLY A 5 -44.66 2.82 39.33
C GLY A 5 -43.70 1.71 39.76
N ILE A 6 -42.72 1.44 38.91
CA ILE A 6 -41.56 0.63 39.25
C ILE A 6 -40.34 1.53 39.04
N SER A 7 -39.81 1.99 40.17
CA SER A 7 -38.60 2.77 40.29
C SER A 7 -37.39 1.87 40.02
N ILE A 8 -36.67 2.11 38.93
CA ILE A 8 -35.36 1.48 38.68
C ILE A 8 -34.30 2.30 39.43
N ARG A 9 -34.36 2.28 40.76
CA ARG A 9 -33.23 2.67 41.59
C ARG A 9 -32.76 1.45 42.35
N SER A 10 -31.45 1.23 42.29
CA SER A 10 -30.67 0.28 43.07
C SER A 10 -30.63 -1.13 42.53
N LEU A 11 -29.52 -1.44 41.84
CA LEU A 11 -28.61 -2.50 42.26
C LEU A 11 -27.17 -2.08 41.89
N ALA A 12 -26.52 -1.31 42.77
CA ALA A 12 -25.06 -1.33 42.85
C ALA A 12 -24.69 -2.61 43.61
N ALA A 13 -24.40 -3.68 42.88
CA ALA A 13 -23.83 -4.89 43.45
C ALA A 13 -22.39 -5.00 42.96
N VAL A 14 -21.48 -4.93 43.93
CA VAL A 14 -20.05 -5.20 43.86
C VAL A 14 -19.72 -6.42 43.00
N ALA A 15 -19.29 -6.19 41.76
CA ALA A 15 -18.42 -7.12 41.05
C ALA A 15 -16.99 -6.69 41.33
N SER A 16 -16.47 -7.09 42.49
CA SER A 16 -15.04 -7.31 42.65
C SER A 16 -14.67 -8.47 41.72
N ALA A 17 -14.39 -8.15 40.46
CA ALA A 17 -13.75 -9.06 39.53
C ALA A 17 -12.36 -8.48 39.27
N CYS A 18 -11.34 -9.22 39.71
CA CYS A 18 -9.94 -8.99 39.38
C CYS A 18 -9.86 -8.51 37.93
N THR A 19 -9.30 -7.32 37.71
CA THR A 19 -8.71 -6.99 36.41
C THR A 19 -7.81 -8.15 36.05
N PRO A 20 -8.10 -8.94 34.99
CA PRO A 20 -7.13 -9.88 34.52
C PRO A 20 -5.95 -9.02 34.07
N ALA A 21 -4.79 -9.24 34.67
CA ALA A 21 -3.54 -8.82 34.07
C ALA A 21 -3.54 -9.41 32.66
N ARG A 22 -3.90 -8.59 31.65
CA ARG A 22 -3.81 -8.98 30.24
C ARG A 22 -2.37 -9.38 30.03
N SER A 23 -2.20 -10.66 29.69
CA SER A 23 -0.89 -11.25 29.63
C SER A 23 -0.16 -10.67 28.42
N HIS A 24 1.05 -10.18 28.61
CA HIS A 24 1.92 -9.71 27.53
C HIS A 24 2.20 -10.81 26.48
N GLN A 25 1.87 -12.07 26.79
CA GLN A 25 1.96 -13.21 25.89
C GLN A 25 0.80 -13.26 24.88
N ASP A 26 -0.42 -12.91 25.30
CA ASP A 26 -1.57 -12.82 24.39
C ASP A 26 -1.35 -11.69 23.36
N ASP A 27 -0.84 -10.54 23.80
CA ASP A 27 -0.53 -9.42 22.90
C ASP A 27 0.55 -9.79 21.87
N SER A 28 1.57 -10.58 22.27
CA SER A 28 2.59 -11.07 21.34
C SER A 28 2.05 -12.08 20.33
N ALA A 29 1.14 -12.97 20.74
CA ALA A 29 0.54 -13.96 19.86
C ALA A 29 -0.37 -13.28 18.81
N ILE A 30 -1.17 -12.30 19.24
CA ILE A 30 -2.00 -11.49 18.34
C ILE A 30 -1.12 -10.67 17.38
N GLN A 31 -0.02 -10.07 17.84
CA GLN A 31 0.91 -9.35 16.98
C GLN A 31 1.50 -10.25 15.87
N MET A 32 1.94 -11.46 16.22
CA MET A 32 2.46 -12.42 15.24
C MET A 32 1.39 -12.81 14.20
N GLN A 33 0.15 -13.05 14.65
CA GLN A 33 -0.97 -13.37 13.77
C GLN A 33 -1.28 -12.22 12.80
N MET A 34 -1.22 -10.97 13.27
CA MET A 34 -1.40 -9.79 12.40
C MET A 34 -0.32 -9.73 11.32
N GLU A 35 0.96 -9.85 11.69
CA GLU A 35 2.05 -9.82 10.72
C GLU A 35 2.00 -10.98 9.71
N GLU A 36 1.59 -12.17 10.16
CA GLU A 36 1.38 -13.31 9.26
C GLU A 36 0.23 -13.04 8.28
N SER A 37 -0.88 -12.49 8.77
CA SER A 37 -2.02 -12.10 7.93
C SER A 37 -1.65 -11.03 6.90
N GLU A 38 -0.83 -10.06 7.29
CA GLU A 38 -0.29 -9.03 6.38
C GLU A 38 0.53 -9.66 5.26
N ARG A 39 1.50 -10.51 5.61
CA ARG A 39 2.36 -11.21 4.63
C ARG A 39 1.54 -12.11 3.70
N ALA A 40 0.58 -12.86 4.24
CA ALA A 40 -0.31 -13.72 3.46
C ALA A 40 -1.17 -12.93 2.48
N THR A 41 -1.71 -11.79 2.90
CA THR A 41 -2.54 -10.91 2.06
C THR A 41 -1.70 -10.30 0.92
N LEU A 42 -0.50 -9.82 1.23
CA LEU A 42 0.43 -9.30 0.23
C LEU A 42 0.77 -10.36 -0.83
N GLN A 43 1.09 -11.58 -0.38
CA GLN A 43 1.42 -12.67 -1.30
C GLN A 43 0.21 -13.09 -2.16
N SER A 44 -0.96 -13.23 -1.54
CA SER A 44 -2.21 -13.58 -2.24
C SER A 44 -2.56 -12.56 -3.32
N THR A 45 -2.49 -11.27 -3.00
CA THR A 45 -2.77 -10.19 -3.96
C THR A 45 -1.76 -10.15 -5.11
N LEU A 46 -0.48 -10.42 -4.85
CA LEU A 46 0.53 -10.57 -5.90
C LEU A 46 0.26 -11.79 -6.79
N ASN A 47 -0.19 -12.90 -6.20
CA ASN A 47 -0.50 -14.11 -6.94
C ASN A 47 -1.75 -13.97 -7.81
N ALA A 48 -2.81 -13.36 -7.28
CA ALA A 48 -4.09 -13.14 -7.96
C ALA A 48 -4.02 -12.08 -9.08
N ARG A 49 -2.95 -11.28 -9.15
CA ARG A 49 -2.83 -10.23 -10.18
C ARG A 49 -2.85 -10.85 -11.59
N PRO A 50 -3.63 -10.29 -12.54
CA PRO A 50 -3.62 -10.74 -13.93
C PRO A 50 -2.21 -10.77 -14.54
N ILE A 51 -1.92 -11.78 -15.36
CA ILE A 51 -0.57 -12.00 -15.94
C ILE A 51 -0.10 -10.80 -16.78
N ASN A 52 -1.01 -10.21 -17.57
CA ASN A 52 -0.73 -9.01 -18.36
C ASN A 52 -0.31 -7.83 -17.47
N THR A 53 -0.98 -7.66 -16.34
CA THR A 53 -0.69 -6.64 -15.34
C THR A 53 0.64 -6.94 -14.64
N LYS A 54 0.93 -8.19 -14.22
CA LYS A 54 2.24 -8.53 -13.65
C LYS A 54 3.38 -8.13 -14.58
N ARG A 55 3.36 -8.64 -15.82
CA ARG A 55 4.41 -8.38 -16.82
C ARG A 55 4.60 -6.89 -17.11
N LYS A 56 3.50 -6.13 -17.25
CA LYS A 56 3.56 -4.69 -17.52
C LYS A 56 4.19 -3.93 -16.35
N TYR A 57 3.73 -4.19 -15.13
CA TYR A 57 4.22 -3.48 -13.94
C TYR A 57 5.64 -3.91 -13.54
N GLU A 58 6.05 -5.15 -13.78
CA GLU A 58 7.43 -5.61 -13.57
C GLU A 58 8.43 -4.76 -14.36
N GLY A 59 8.11 -4.38 -15.60
CA GLY A 59 8.94 -3.47 -16.40
C GLY A 59 9.10 -2.10 -15.72
N TYR A 60 7.98 -1.48 -15.34
CA TYR A 60 8.00 -0.18 -14.66
C TYR A 60 8.72 -0.21 -13.32
N GLN A 61 8.57 -1.30 -12.56
CA GLN A 61 9.25 -1.49 -11.27
C GLN A 61 10.76 -1.61 -11.46
N LYS A 62 11.22 -2.39 -12.44
CA LYS A 62 12.65 -2.52 -12.74
C LYS A 62 13.27 -1.18 -13.11
N GLU A 63 12.62 -0.43 -14.01
CA GLU A 63 13.11 0.90 -14.40
C GLU A 63 13.17 1.87 -13.21
N PHE A 64 12.19 1.83 -12.30
CA PHE A 64 12.20 2.67 -11.10
C PHE A 64 13.33 2.29 -10.14
N VAL A 65 13.61 0.99 -9.97
CA VAL A 65 14.71 0.49 -9.14
C VAL A 65 16.05 0.89 -9.72
N GLU A 66 16.25 0.70 -11.03
CA GLU A 66 17.46 1.12 -11.75
C GLU A 66 17.69 2.63 -11.60
N TRP A 67 16.65 3.44 -11.79
CA TRP A 67 16.72 4.87 -11.59
C TRP A 67 17.05 5.25 -10.13
N CYS A 68 16.49 4.56 -9.13
CA CYS A 68 16.87 4.77 -7.73
C CYS A 68 18.35 4.44 -7.47
N ASN A 69 18.88 3.40 -8.11
CA ASN A 69 20.29 3.01 -7.99
C ASN A 69 21.22 4.06 -8.61
N GLU A 70 20.84 4.69 -9.71
CA GLU A 70 21.59 5.79 -10.33
C GLU A 70 21.64 7.04 -9.43
N LYS A 71 20.52 7.35 -8.75
CA LYS A 71 20.40 8.53 -7.87
C LYS A 71 21.00 8.33 -6.49
N VAL A 72 21.25 7.08 -6.09
CA VAL A 72 21.87 6.69 -4.81
C VAL A 72 21.10 7.25 -3.59
N PHE A 73 19.78 7.09 -3.58
CA PHE A 73 18.95 7.54 -2.45
C PHE A 73 19.23 6.73 -1.18
N LEU A 74 19.19 7.40 -0.01
CA LEU A 74 19.48 6.77 1.30
C LEU A 74 18.48 5.66 1.68
N ASP A 75 17.22 5.83 1.32
CA ASP A 75 16.12 4.87 1.52
C ASP A 75 16.00 3.87 0.35
N GLY A 76 17.00 3.83 -0.55
CA GLY A 76 17.09 2.89 -1.67
C GLY A 76 15.92 2.97 -2.64
N ALA A 77 15.35 1.80 -2.97
CA ALA A 77 14.21 1.68 -3.89
C ALA A 77 12.84 1.90 -3.23
N THR A 78 12.80 2.34 -1.97
CA THR A 78 11.54 2.66 -1.29
C THR A 78 10.81 3.76 -2.06
N VAL A 79 9.57 3.48 -2.44
CA VAL A 79 8.75 4.43 -3.19
C VAL A 79 8.24 5.50 -2.23
N THR A 80 8.64 6.74 -2.47
CA THR A 80 8.07 7.92 -1.80
C THR A 80 7.34 8.77 -2.84
N LYS A 81 6.38 9.59 -2.39
CA LYS A 81 5.65 10.51 -3.27
C LYS A 81 6.61 11.38 -4.09
N SER A 82 7.62 11.95 -3.44
CA SER A 82 8.61 12.82 -4.07
C SER A 82 9.42 12.09 -5.15
N LYS A 83 9.91 10.87 -4.84
CA LYS A 83 10.64 10.05 -5.81
C LYS A 83 9.79 9.69 -7.01
N LEU A 84 8.53 9.31 -6.79
CA LEU A 84 7.62 8.96 -7.87
C LEU A 84 7.41 10.13 -8.84
N HIS A 85 7.13 11.33 -8.33
CA HIS A 85 6.95 12.50 -9.18
C HIS A 85 8.22 12.89 -9.95
N LEU A 86 9.38 12.81 -9.30
CA LEU A 86 10.66 13.09 -9.96
C LEU A 86 10.95 12.06 -11.06
N PHE A 87 10.78 10.77 -10.77
CA PHE A 87 10.94 9.69 -11.74
C PHE A 87 10.04 9.88 -12.96
N LEU A 88 8.74 10.16 -12.75
CA LEU A 88 7.80 10.38 -13.84
C LEU A 88 8.23 11.55 -14.73
N THR A 89 8.73 12.63 -14.12
CA THR A 89 9.21 13.80 -14.86
C THR A 89 10.44 13.45 -15.71
N GLU A 90 11.46 12.82 -15.10
CA GLU A 90 12.73 12.54 -15.78
C GLU A 90 12.64 11.42 -16.81
N ARG A 91 11.87 10.36 -16.53
CA ARG A 91 11.89 9.11 -17.30
C ARG A 91 10.62 8.86 -18.10
N VAL A 92 9.48 9.42 -17.74
CA VAL A 92 8.22 9.16 -18.47
C VAL A 92 7.86 10.33 -19.37
N VAL A 93 7.79 11.55 -18.81
CA VAL A 93 7.38 12.75 -19.58
C VAL A 93 8.38 13.06 -20.69
N VAL A 94 9.69 13.02 -20.41
CA VAL A 94 10.74 13.28 -21.42
C VAL A 94 10.72 12.25 -22.55
N ARG A 95 10.37 10.99 -22.29
CA ARG A 95 10.29 9.97 -23.36
C ARG A 95 9.09 10.19 -24.27
N VAL A 96 7.95 10.64 -23.72
CA VAL A 96 6.75 10.92 -24.51
C VAL A 96 7.00 12.06 -25.50
N SER A 97 7.66 13.14 -25.07
CA SER A 97 7.98 14.26 -25.97
C SER A 97 8.90 13.85 -27.12
N ASN A 98 9.84 12.94 -26.88
CA ASN A 98 10.78 12.48 -27.89
C ASN A 98 10.12 11.49 -28.88
N ALA A 99 9.26 10.61 -28.39
CA ALA A 99 8.50 9.68 -29.24
C ALA A 99 7.53 10.43 -30.16
N GLU A 100 6.90 11.51 -29.68
CA GLU A 100 6.03 12.36 -30.50
C GLU A 100 6.83 13.09 -31.59
N GLN A 101 8.02 13.61 -31.25
CA GLN A 101 8.91 14.24 -32.23
C GLN A 101 9.40 13.27 -33.31
N ASP A 102 9.78 12.04 -32.93
CA ASP A 102 10.18 10.99 -33.87
C ASP A 102 9.03 10.61 -34.82
N TYR A 103 7.81 10.48 -34.29
CA TYR A 103 6.63 10.18 -35.08
C TYR A 103 6.40 11.28 -36.14
N TRP A 104 6.41 12.55 -35.74
CA TRP A 104 6.33 13.68 -36.67
C TRP A 104 7.50 13.74 -37.65
N GLY A 105 8.70 13.32 -37.24
CA GLY A 105 9.88 13.18 -38.10
C GLY A 105 9.67 12.16 -39.21
N ILE A 106 9.12 10.98 -38.90
CA ILE A 106 8.82 9.92 -39.87
C ILE A 106 7.79 10.38 -40.89
N TYR A 107 6.68 11.02 -40.46
CA TYR A 107 5.69 11.56 -41.40
C TYR A 107 6.28 12.64 -42.32
N ARG A 108 7.17 13.48 -41.81
CA ARG A 108 7.81 14.53 -42.63
C ARG A 108 8.76 13.96 -43.69
N VAL A 109 9.38 12.79 -43.45
CA VAL A 109 10.20 12.07 -44.43
C VAL A 109 9.35 11.41 -45.51
N TRP A 110 8.13 10.95 -45.18
CA TRP A 110 7.21 10.28 -46.11
C TRP A 110 6.41 11.22 -47.03
N LEU A 111 6.34 12.51 -46.71
CA LEU A 111 5.57 13.53 -47.44
C LEU A 111 6.41 14.34 -48.45
N ARG A 112 7.65 13.92 -48.73
CA ARG A 112 8.56 14.52 -49.71
C ARG A 112 8.84 13.54 -50.84
#